data_AF-A0A533SJY5-F1
#
_entry.id   AF-A0A533SJY5-F1
#
_cell.length_a   1.000
_cell.length_b   1.000
_cell.length_c   1.000
_cell.angle_alpha   90.00
_cell.angle_beta   90.00
_cell.angle_gamma   90.00
#
_symmetry.space_group_name_H-M   'P 1'
#
loop_
_entity.id
_entity.type
_entity.pdbx_description
1 polymer ?
#
loop_
_entity_poly.entity_id
_entity_poly.type
_entity_poly.pdbx_seq_one_letter_code
_entity_poly.pdbx_strand_id
1 'polypeptide(L)'
;YIPRFTVSQDDQRLMRSVNGQPHLDETTQEPLYAENLIIQIADHQLLDRAGRLEVELIGKGSGFYCRAGEYWPITWEKTSSQEPTVYRLTGGEPLVMKPGKVWIEIFPPKKLVEFN
;
A
#
# COMPACT_ATOMS: atom_id res chain seq x y z
N TYR A 1 -3.41 12.26 10.28
CA TYR A 1 -2.46 11.52 9.41
C TYR A 1 -3.24 11.03 8.22
N ILE A 2 -3.11 11.71 7.08
CA ILE A 2 -3.81 11.37 5.83
C ILE A 2 -2.74 11.22 4.76
N PRO A 3 -2.31 9.99 4.42
CA PRO A 3 -1.38 9.76 3.33
C PRO A 3 -2.08 9.97 1.99
N ARG A 4 -1.35 10.51 1.01
CA ARG A 4 -1.80 10.63 -0.38
C ARG A 4 -0.64 10.35 -1.32
N PHE A 5 -0.94 9.67 -2.42
CA PHE A 5 -0.01 9.44 -3.51
C PHE A 5 -0.49 10.16 -4.76
N THR A 6 0.39 10.93 -5.39
CA THR A 6 0.11 11.64 -6.66
C THR A 6 1.13 11.26 -7.70
N VAL A 7 0.71 11.17 -8.96
CA VAL A 7 1.62 10.84 -10.06
C VAL A 7 2.43 12.08 -10.44
N SER A 8 3.75 11.93 -10.49
CA SER A 8 4.66 12.92 -11.05
C SER A 8 4.48 13.01 -12.57
N GLN A 9 4.36 14.23 -13.10
CA GLN A 9 4.20 14.44 -14.53
C GLN A 9 5.47 14.09 -15.33
N ASP A 10 6.65 14.21 -14.71
CA ASP A 10 7.93 14.08 -15.39
C ASP A 10 8.30 12.62 -15.69
N ASP A 11 7.98 11.71 -14.76
CA ASP A 11 8.51 10.34 -14.76
C ASP A 11 7.51 9.27 -14.30
N GLN A 12 6.26 9.67 -14.06
CA GLN A 12 5.17 8.77 -13.68
C GLN A 12 5.39 8.04 -12.35
N ARG A 13 6.27 8.54 -11.47
CA ARG A 13 6.44 8.02 -10.10
C ARG A 13 5.30 8.47 -9.19
N LEU A 14 4.98 7.66 -8.19
CA LEU A 14 3.99 7.97 -7.16
C LEU A 14 4.67 8.74 -6.03
N MET A 15 4.41 10.03 -5.92
CA MET A 15 4.95 10.93 -4.91
C MET A 15 4.10 10.88 -3.64
N ARG A 16 4.72 10.66 -2.48
CA ARG A 16 4.01 10.56 -1.21
C ARG A 16 3.89 11.91 -0.51
N SER A 17 2.71 12.17 0.03
CA SER A 17 2.45 13.31 0.92
C SER A 17 1.68 12.85 2.15
N VAL A 18 1.82 13.59 3.25
CA VAL A 18 1.09 13.36 4.51
C VAL A 18 0.48 14.68 4.96
N ASN A 19 -0.83 14.66 5.24
CA ASN A 19 -1.58 15.86 5.62
C ASN A 19 -1.39 17.03 4.64
N GLY A 20 -1.26 16.72 3.34
CA GLY A 20 -1.09 17.72 2.27
C GLY A 20 0.34 18.24 2.09
N GLN A 21 1.31 17.80 2.88
CA GLN A 21 2.72 18.20 2.73
C GLN A 21 3.55 17.06 2.11
N PRO A 22 4.55 17.36 1.25
CA PRO A 22 5.47 16.36 0.74
C PRO A 22 6.11 15.54 1.88
N HIS A 23 6.14 14.22 1.73
CA HIS A 23 6.81 13.36 2.69
C HIS A 23 8.28 13.26 2.29
N LEU A 24 9.16 13.92 3.04
CA LEU A 24 10.58 14.01 2.72
C LEU A 24 11.38 12.95 3.49
N ASP A 25 12.45 12.45 2.88
CA ASP A 25 13.51 11.77 3.60
C ASP A 25 14.20 12.75 4.55
N GLU A 26 14.34 12.40 5.83
CA GLU A 26 14.89 13.32 6.83
C GLU A 26 16.37 13.65 6.59
N THR A 27 17.14 12.75 5.98
CA THR A 27 18.57 12.94 5.75
C THR A 27 18.82 13.72 4.47
N THR A 28 18.19 13.33 3.37
CA THR A 28 18.45 13.94 2.06
C THR A 28 17.56 15.14 1.76
N GLN A 29 16.46 15.29 2.50
CA GLN A 29 15.40 16.26 2.24
C GLN A 29 14.70 16.07 0.88
N GLU A 30 14.89 14.92 0.23
CA GLU A 30 14.24 14.60 -1.04
C GLU A 30 12.83 14.03 -0.82
N PRO A 31 11.87 14.32 -1.72
CA PRO A 31 10.54 13.72 -1.66
C PRO A 31 10.57 12.19 -1.82
N LEU A 32 9.86 11.50 -0.93
CA LEU A 32 9.66 10.06 -1.01
C LEU A 32 8.71 9.70 -2.15
N TYR A 33 9.10 8.69 -2.90
CA TYR A 33 8.37 8.19 -4.06
C TYR A 33 8.41 6.67 -4.15
N ALA A 34 7.50 6.12 -4.94
CA ALA A 34 7.54 4.72 -5.36
C ALA A 34 7.13 4.55 -6.83
N GLU A 35 7.66 3.52 -7.49
CA GLU A 35 7.20 3.08 -8.81
C GLU A 35 5.92 2.25 -8.72
N ASN A 36 5.74 1.55 -7.59
CA ASN A 36 4.65 0.62 -7.33
C ASN A 36 4.05 0.93 -5.96
N LEU A 37 2.73 0.97 -5.89
CA LEU A 37 1.99 1.07 -4.62
C LEU A 37 1.06 -0.13 -4.50
N ILE A 38 1.10 -0.78 -3.34
CA ILE A 38 0.12 -1.76 -2.91
C ILE A 38 -0.66 -1.16 -1.76
N ILE A 39 -1.99 -1.15 -1.88
CA ILE A 39 -2.89 -0.89 -0.78
C ILE A 39 -3.40 -2.26 -0.32
N GLN A 40 -2.83 -2.78 0.76
CA GLN A 40 -3.17 -4.09 1.31
C GLN A 40 -4.29 -3.93 2.35
N ILE A 41 -5.48 -4.43 2.04
CA ILE A 41 -6.60 -4.38 2.99
C ILE A 41 -6.49 -5.55 3.96
N ALA A 42 -6.30 -5.24 5.24
CA ALA A 42 -6.12 -6.23 6.31
C ALA A 42 -6.98 -5.87 7.52
N ASP A 43 -7.52 -6.89 8.20
CA ASP A 43 -8.35 -6.68 9.39
C ASP A 43 -7.52 -6.10 10.54
N HIS A 44 -8.14 -5.17 11.26
CA HIS A 44 -7.57 -4.54 12.45
C HIS A 44 -8.50 -4.80 13.63
N GLN A 45 -7.96 -5.35 14.70
CA GLN A 45 -8.72 -5.71 15.89
C GLN A 45 -8.11 -5.06 17.13
N LEU A 46 -8.95 -4.74 18.13
CA LEU A 46 -8.46 -4.23 19.39
C LEU A 46 -7.80 -5.37 20.16
N LEU A 47 -6.50 -5.24 20.43
CA LEU A 47 -5.72 -6.24 21.15
C LEU A 47 -6.00 -6.20 22.66
N ASP A 48 -6.19 -4.99 23.20
CA ASP A 48 -6.36 -4.81 24.64
C ASP A 48 -7.09 -3.53 25.04
N ARG A 49 -7.30 -3.36 26.36
CA ARG A 49 -7.94 -2.17 26.95
C ARG A 49 -7.10 -0.89 26.84
N ALA A 50 -5.83 -0.99 26.44
CA ALA A 50 -4.96 0.17 26.26
C ALA A 50 -5.10 0.81 24.87
N GLY A 51 -5.91 0.22 23.98
CA GLY A 51 -6.15 0.78 22.65
C GLY A 51 -5.22 0.24 21.56
N ARG A 52 -4.38 -0.77 21.86
CA ARG A 52 -3.45 -1.33 20.87
C ARG A 52 -4.23 -2.10 19.81
N LEU A 53 -3.82 -1.96 18.55
CA LEU A 53 -4.42 -2.68 17.43
C LEU A 53 -3.52 -3.84 17.01
N GLU A 54 -4.12 -5.01 16.86
CA GLU A 54 -3.54 -6.14 16.12
C GLU A 54 -3.96 -6.02 14.66
N VAL A 55 -3.04 -6.30 13.75
CA VAL A 55 -3.27 -6.28 12.30
C VAL A 55 -3.05 -7.67 11.76
N GLU A 56 -4.06 -8.26 11.13
CA GLU A 56 -4.02 -9.63 10.65
C GLU A 56 -3.28 -9.69 9.30
N LEU A 57 -1.97 -9.90 9.37
CA LEU A 57 -1.06 -9.93 8.21
C LEU A 57 -0.77 -11.34 7.67
N ILE A 58 -1.09 -12.39 8.44
CA ILE A 58 -1.04 -13.79 7.99
C ILE A 58 -2.47 -14.19 7.64
N GLY A 59 -2.67 -14.72 6.44
CA GLY A 59 -3.99 -15.02 5.90
C GLY A 59 -4.10 -14.52 4.47
N LYS A 60 -5.29 -14.03 4.10
CA LYS A 60 -5.58 -13.54 2.75
C LYS A 60 -6.54 -12.37 2.79
N GLY A 61 -6.50 -11.52 1.79
CA GLY A 61 -7.42 -10.39 1.67
C GLY A 61 -7.41 -9.76 0.28
N SER A 62 -8.14 -8.66 0.15
CA SER A 62 -8.19 -7.85 -1.06
C SER A 62 -7.21 -6.67 -0.96
N GLY A 63 -7.06 -5.97 -2.08
CA GLY A 63 -6.27 -4.76 -2.13
C GLY A 63 -6.29 -4.12 -3.50
N PHE A 64 -5.43 -3.12 -3.67
CA PHE A 64 -5.23 -2.44 -4.94
C PHE A 64 -3.75 -2.38 -5.25
N TYR A 65 -3.40 -2.64 -6.51
CA TYR A 65 -2.10 -2.28 -7.07
C TYR A 65 -2.25 -0.98 -7.84
N CYS A 66 -1.39 0.00 -7.57
CA CYS A 66 -1.41 1.30 -8.23
C CYS A 66 -0.04 1.58 -8.87
N ARG A 67 -0.06 2.13 -10.08
CA ARG A 67 1.15 2.48 -10.85
C ARG A 67 0.79 3.55 -11.88
N ALA A 68 1.60 4.62 -11.97
CA ALA A 68 1.52 5.60 -13.06
C ALA A 68 0.09 6.13 -13.32
N GLY A 69 -0.71 6.32 -12.27
CA GLY A 69 -2.08 6.85 -12.36
C GLY A 69 -3.16 5.80 -12.61
N GLU A 70 -2.77 4.55 -12.84
CA GLU A 70 -3.69 3.42 -12.97
C GLU A 70 -3.76 2.64 -11.67
N TYR A 71 -4.88 1.96 -11.44
CA TYR A 71 -5.04 1.01 -10.35
C TYR A 71 -5.80 -0.25 -10.80
N TRP A 72 -5.49 -1.36 -10.15
CA TRP A 72 -6.14 -2.65 -10.39
C TRP A 72 -6.50 -3.31 -9.06
N PRO A 73 -7.69 -3.92 -8.95
CA PRO A 73 -8.00 -4.76 -7.80
C PRO A 73 -7.09 -5.98 -7.81
N ILE A 74 -6.60 -6.35 -6.63
CA ILE A 74 -5.74 -7.50 -6.39
C ILE A 74 -6.19 -8.27 -5.16
N THR A 75 -5.67 -9.48 -5.00
CA THR A 75 -5.70 -10.22 -3.74
C THR A 75 -4.29 -10.38 -3.20
N TRP A 76 -4.19 -10.56 -1.88
CA TRP A 76 -2.95 -10.90 -1.21
C TRP A 76 -3.14 -12.17 -0.37
N GLU A 77 -2.07 -12.94 -0.22
CA GLU A 77 -2.02 -14.12 0.64
C GLU A 77 -0.63 -14.21 1.29
N LYS A 78 -0.59 -14.52 2.58
CA LYS A 78 0.64 -14.79 3.33
C LYS A 78 0.38 -15.98 4.25
N THR A 79 1.07 -17.08 4.01
CA THR A 79 0.79 -18.37 4.67
C THR A 79 1.41 -18.48 6.07
N SER A 80 2.51 -17.76 6.33
CA SER A 80 3.13 -17.69 7.66
C SER A 80 3.98 -16.42 7.82
N SER A 81 4.47 -16.16 9.03
CA SER A 81 5.38 -15.04 9.30
C SER A 81 6.71 -15.13 8.55
N GLN A 82 7.14 -16.35 8.18
CA GLN A 82 8.41 -16.61 7.49
C GLN A 82 8.27 -16.54 5.96
N GLU A 83 7.05 -16.57 5.44
CA GLU A 83 6.78 -16.56 4.00
C GLU A 83 6.49 -15.13 3.50
N PRO A 84 6.86 -14.79 2.26
CA PRO A 84 6.51 -13.51 1.68
C PRO A 84 5.00 -13.40 1.44
N THR A 85 4.50 -12.17 1.39
CA THR A 85 3.14 -11.92 0.90
C THR A 85 3.12 -12.06 -0.61
N VAL A 86 2.21 -12.86 -1.13
CA VAL A 86 1.98 -13.09 -2.56
C VAL A 86 0.79 -12.24 -3.00
N TYR A 87 0.96 -11.49 -4.09
CA TYR A 87 -0.09 -10.68 -4.69
C TYR A 87 -0.55 -11.27 -6.03
N ARG A 88 -1.86 -11.22 -6.29
CA ARG A 88 -2.49 -11.76 -7.51
C ARG A 88 -3.49 -10.78 -8.10
N LEU A 89 -3.61 -10.77 -9.42
CA LEU A 89 -4.72 -10.10 -10.10
C LEU A 89 -6.03 -10.85 -9.80
N THR A 90 -7.17 -10.21 -10.04
CA THR A 90 -8.50 -10.82 -9.83
C THR A 90 -8.72 -12.12 -10.62
N GLY A 91 -7.98 -12.33 -11.72
CA GLY A 91 -7.98 -13.58 -12.48
C GLY A 91 -7.13 -14.71 -11.88
N GLY A 92 -6.43 -14.49 -10.76
CA GLY A 92 -5.55 -15.47 -10.11
C GLY A 92 -4.10 -15.45 -10.59
N GLU A 93 -3.81 -14.74 -11.69
CA GLU A 93 -2.44 -14.59 -12.20
C GLU A 93 -1.54 -13.86 -11.18
N PRO A 94 -0.27 -14.26 -11.03
CA PRO A 94 0.70 -13.52 -10.22
C PRO A 94 0.80 -12.06 -10.65
N LEU A 95 0.79 -11.14 -9.69
CA LEU A 95 1.00 -9.74 -9.97
C LEU A 95 2.48 -9.50 -10.35
N VAL A 96 2.71 -8.93 -11.54
CA VAL A 96 4.02 -8.47 -11.98
C VAL A 96 4.12 -6.96 -11.80
N MET A 97 5.08 -6.53 -11.00
CA MET A 97 5.32 -5.11 -10.70
C MET A 97 6.36 -4.51 -11.65
N LYS A 98 6.32 -3.18 -11.82
CA LYS A 98 7.38 -2.46 -12.54
C LYS A 98 8.69 -2.54 -11.74
N PRO A 99 9.87 -2.63 -12.37
CA PRO A 99 11.13 -2.46 -11.65
C PRO A 99 11.17 -1.12 -10.89
N GLY A 100 11.56 -1.15 -9.62
CA GLY A 100 11.67 0.03 -8.78
C GLY A 100 11.21 -0.21 -7.34
N LYS A 101 11.05 0.88 -6.60
CA LYS A 101 10.58 0.89 -5.22
C LYS A 101 9.11 0.45 -5.16
N VAL A 102 8.79 -0.32 -4.13
CA VAL A 102 7.43 -0.74 -3.82
C VAL A 102 7.06 -0.18 -2.46
N TRP A 103 5.96 0.57 -2.41
CA TRP A 103 5.34 0.99 -1.16
C TRP A 103 4.15 0.08 -0.86
N ILE A 104 4.08 -0.45 0.35
CA ILE A 104 2.94 -1.25 0.81
C ILE A 104 2.24 -0.47 1.93
N GLU A 105 1.06 0.05 1.65
CA GLU A 105 0.20 0.73 2.61
C GLU A 105 -0.81 -0.27 3.17
N ILE A 106 -0.67 -0.62 4.45
CA ILE A 106 -1.64 -1.48 5.14
C ILE A 106 -2.86 -0.64 5.53
N PHE A 107 -4.05 -1.07 5.10
CA PHE A 107 -5.27 -0.28 5.24
C PHE A 107 -6.41 -1.09 5.87
N PRO A 108 -7.17 -0.53 6.83
CA PRO A 108 -8.29 -1.24 7.44
C PRO A 108 -9.52 -1.26 6.51
N PRO A 109 -10.33 -2.34 6.48
CA PRO A 109 -11.45 -2.49 5.55
C PRO A 109 -12.62 -1.53 5.79
N LYS A 110 -12.73 -0.96 7.01
CA LYS A 110 -13.82 -0.05 7.39
C LYS A 110 -13.58 1.41 7.01
N LYS A 111 -12.47 1.71 6.32
CA LYS A 111 -12.14 3.06 5.85
C LYS A 111 -12.24 3.12 4.32
N LEU A 112 -12.47 4.32 3.80
CA LEU A 112 -12.57 4.56 2.36
C LEU A 112 -11.18 4.84 1.77
N VAL A 113 -10.88 4.21 0.64
CA VAL A 113 -9.79 4.59 -0.25
C VAL A 113 -10.41 5.42 -1.38
N GLU A 114 -9.91 6.63 -1.59
CA GLU A 114 -10.38 7.52 -2.66
C GLU A 114 -9.37 7.53 -3.81
N PHE A 115 -9.87 7.30 -5.02
CA PHE A 115 -9.12 7.43 -6.27
C PHE A 115 -9.72 8.60 -7.05
N ASN A 116 -8.86 9.50 -7.54
CA ASN A 116 -9.25 10.69 -8.31
C ASN A 116 -8.66 10.65 -9.71
#